data_AF-A0A3B8RL43-F1
#
_entry.id   AF-A0A3B8RL43-F1
#
_cell.length_a   1.000
_cell.length_b   1.000
_cell.length_c   1.000
_cell.angle_alpha   90.00
_cell.angle_beta   90.00
_cell.angle_gamma   90.00
#
_symmetry.space_group_name_H-M   'P 1'
#
loop_
_entity.id
_entity.type
_entity.pdbx_description
1 polymer ?
#
loop_
_entity_poly.entity_id
_entity_poly.type
_entity_poly.pdbx_seq_one_letter_code
_entity_poly.pdbx_strand_id
1 'polypeptide(L)'
;MITNIFYHRHLMLIIVWSIIFYSCNKEDNSLAPYAGTPALSNLVVEEGSFNPKVTWVGGEVSVLGVNKGSKAALDSSLVWLIHSSSNNILYPVKFGKIPSGAQDITSQFGGVLKDSLDEDEEYTFWVMKAEVWNQAAANPNKEILSDSVAGSAVVVSGDTIMITPFSFTRASKKLNVYINILSPRSLGPLADLTVETTTLNIPRIRWKIKAAGVTDTLIAAIGLAKGSIYDFSGAVWEVYSVRDSSGTSIYARDNVISGPVLVGESFPNTKTFVEFKMENFERNNDYHIWIADKTWDKVNRQRFTRGYAYITFRVE
;
A
#
# COMPACT_ATOMS: atom_id res chain seq x y z
N MET A 1 -56.16 -7.69 45.73
CA MET A 1 -55.65 -8.43 44.54
C MET A 1 -55.09 -7.45 43.50
N ILE A 2 -54.16 -6.57 43.89
CA ILE A 2 -53.55 -5.55 42.99
C ILE A 2 -52.02 -5.48 43.18
N THR A 3 -51.49 -5.98 44.30
CA THR A 3 -50.06 -5.91 44.66
C THR A 3 -49.16 -6.94 43.98
N ASN A 4 -49.69 -8.10 43.54
CA ASN A 4 -48.86 -9.15 42.91
C ASN A 4 -48.56 -8.90 41.42
N ILE A 5 -49.32 -8.03 40.74
CA ILE A 5 -49.13 -7.77 39.29
C ILE A 5 -48.03 -6.71 39.06
N PHE A 6 -47.83 -5.80 40.01
CA PHE A 6 -46.82 -4.74 39.90
C PHE A 6 -45.38 -5.26 40.02
N TYR A 7 -45.13 -6.22 40.92
CA TYR A 7 -43.79 -6.82 41.07
C TYR A 7 -43.37 -7.62 39.83
N HIS A 8 -44.30 -8.29 39.16
CA HIS A 8 -44.00 -9.08 37.95
C HIS A 8 -43.64 -8.19 36.74
N ARG A 9 -44.31 -7.04 36.57
CA ARG A 9 -43.97 -6.07 35.49
C ARG A 9 -42.61 -5.40 35.70
N HIS A 10 -42.23 -5.08 36.93
CA HIS A 10 -40.93 -4.48 37.22
C HIS A 10 -39.78 -5.49 37.13
N LEU A 11 -40.01 -6.76 37.51
CA LEU A 11 -39.00 -7.82 37.36
C LEU A 11 -38.71 -8.14 35.88
N MET A 12 -39.74 -8.17 35.03
CA MET A 12 -39.60 -8.36 33.58
C MET A 12 -38.82 -7.23 32.90
N LEU A 13 -39.06 -5.97 33.30
CA LEU A 13 -38.33 -4.82 32.76
C LEU A 13 -36.84 -4.81 33.13
N ILE A 14 -36.48 -5.26 34.33
CA ILE A 14 -35.08 -5.39 34.77
C ILE A 14 -34.37 -6.50 33.98
N ILE A 15 -35.02 -7.66 33.77
CA ILE A 15 -34.44 -8.77 33.00
C ILE A 15 -34.21 -8.38 31.53
N VAL A 16 -35.17 -7.67 30.90
CA VAL A 16 -35.01 -7.20 29.53
C VAL A 16 -33.91 -6.13 29.42
N TRP A 17 -33.75 -5.25 30.41
CA TRP A 17 -32.63 -4.30 30.45
C TRP A 17 -31.27 -5.00 30.62
N SER A 18 -31.17 -6.04 31.46
CA SER A 18 -29.95 -6.84 31.61
C SER A 18 -29.51 -7.53 30.32
N ILE A 19 -30.48 -8.01 29.51
CA ILE A 19 -30.20 -8.69 28.24
C ILE A 19 -29.73 -7.70 27.16
N ILE A 20 -30.26 -6.46 27.16
CA ILE A 20 -29.84 -5.42 26.20
C ILE A 20 -28.41 -4.93 26.49
N PHE A 21 -27.99 -4.84 27.76
CA PHE A 21 -26.61 -4.52 28.12
C PHE A 21 -25.63 -5.69 27.93
N TYR A 22 -26.08 -6.95 28.00
CA TYR A 22 -25.25 -8.11 27.67
C TYR A 22 -25.12 -8.34 26.15
N SER A 23 -26.12 -7.94 25.37
CA SER A 23 -26.14 -8.12 23.91
C SER A 23 -25.38 -7.03 23.13
N CYS A 24 -24.73 -6.08 23.82
CA CYS A 24 -23.91 -5.03 23.22
C CYS A 24 -22.41 -5.20 23.54
N ASN A 25 -21.96 -6.43 23.78
CA ASN A 25 -20.56 -6.79 23.86
C ASN A 25 -20.27 -7.95 22.90
N LYS A 26 -19.41 -7.65 21.91
CA LYS A 26 -18.72 -8.58 21.01
C LYS A 26 -19.56 -9.21 19.89
N GLU A 27 -19.58 -8.53 18.73
CA GLU A 27 -19.38 -9.24 17.46
C GLU A 27 -17.89 -9.56 17.29
N ASP A 28 -17.33 -10.33 18.22
CA ASP A 28 -16.02 -10.97 18.02
C ASP A 28 -16.29 -12.23 17.20
N ASN A 29 -16.18 -12.11 15.87
CA ASN A 29 -15.95 -13.28 15.02
C ASN A 29 -14.53 -13.82 15.30
N SER A 30 -14.26 -14.30 16.51
CA SER A 30 -13.11 -15.14 16.77
C SER A 30 -13.41 -16.47 16.10
N LEU A 31 -12.78 -16.71 14.95
CA LEU A 31 -12.68 -18.03 14.34
C LEU A 31 -12.34 -19.05 15.44
N ALA A 32 -13.00 -20.22 15.40
CA ALA A 32 -12.80 -21.29 16.38
C ALA A 32 -11.30 -21.55 16.63
N PRO A 33 -10.88 -21.81 17.88
CA PRO A 33 -9.48 -22.01 18.20
C PRO A 33 -8.97 -23.25 17.45
N TYR A 34 -8.06 -23.03 16.50
CA TYR A 34 -7.28 -24.11 15.89
C TYR A 34 -6.43 -24.77 16.99
N ALA A 35 -6.20 -26.09 16.86
CA ALA A 35 -5.38 -26.82 17.81
C ALA A 35 -3.94 -26.28 17.80
N GLY A 36 -3.53 -25.67 18.92
CA GLY A 36 -2.22 -25.05 19.12
C GLY A 36 -2.16 -23.58 18.71
N THR A 37 -1.29 -22.81 19.36
CA THR A 37 -1.06 -21.41 19.00
C THR A 37 -0.29 -21.36 17.67
N PRO A 38 -0.86 -20.81 16.58
CA PRO A 38 -0.16 -20.75 15.30
C PRO A 38 1.11 -19.90 15.40
N ALA A 39 2.08 -20.21 14.55
CA ALA A 39 3.30 -19.42 14.45
C ALA A 39 2.99 -17.98 14.03
N LEU A 40 3.73 -17.04 14.59
CA LEU A 40 3.72 -15.66 14.09
C LEU A 40 4.38 -15.65 12.70
N SER A 41 3.65 -15.12 11.73
CA SER A 41 4.06 -15.15 10.32
C SER A 41 3.39 -14.04 9.53
N ASN A 42 3.80 -13.87 8.27
CA ASN A 42 3.19 -12.94 7.33
C ASN A 42 3.05 -11.52 7.91
N LEU A 43 4.12 -10.99 8.50
CA LEU A 43 4.15 -9.58 8.89
C LEU A 43 4.16 -8.74 7.61
N VAL A 44 3.01 -8.11 7.32
CA VAL A 44 2.78 -7.30 6.12
C VAL A 44 2.68 -5.83 6.54
N VAL A 45 3.42 -4.99 5.83
CA VAL A 45 3.44 -3.53 6.01
C VAL A 45 2.80 -2.89 4.77
N GLU A 46 1.77 -2.08 5.00
CA GLU A 46 1.08 -1.28 3.97
C GLU A 46 2.08 -0.44 3.17
N GLU A 47 1.97 -0.46 1.84
CA GLU A 47 2.81 0.35 0.95
C GLU A 47 2.20 1.74 0.72
N GLY A 48 3.00 2.69 0.25
CA GLY A 48 2.46 3.99 -0.18
C GLY A 48 2.03 4.92 0.97
N SER A 49 2.54 4.71 2.18
CA SER A 49 2.13 5.47 3.37
C SER A 49 3.31 5.77 4.30
N PHE A 50 3.44 7.02 4.76
CA PHE A 50 4.38 7.40 5.81
C PHE A 50 3.96 6.89 7.21
N ASN A 51 2.72 6.42 7.34
CA ASN A 51 2.19 5.81 8.56
C ASN A 51 1.53 4.48 8.21
N PRO A 52 2.31 3.46 7.80
CA PRO A 52 1.77 2.24 7.26
C PRO A 52 1.00 1.45 8.33
N LYS A 53 -0.03 0.73 7.90
CA LYS A 53 -0.63 -0.33 8.71
C LYS A 53 0.26 -1.58 8.71
N VAL A 54 0.44 -2.15 9.89
CA VAL A 54 1.18 -3.39 10.13
C VAL A 54 0.17 -4.48 10.48
N THR A 55 0.23 -5.60 9.75
CA THR A 55 -0.64 -6.76 9.93
C THR A 55 0.21 -8.02 10.08
N TRP A 56 -0.26 -9.02 10.81
CA TRP A 56 0.43 -10.30 10.95
C TRP A 56 -0.57 -11.45 11.15
N VAL A 57 -0.09 -12.68 11.02
CA VAL A 57 -0.81 -13.91 11.37
C VAL A 57 -0.20 -14.48 12.64
N GLY A 58 -1.01 -15.11 13.50
CA GLY A 58 -0.53 -15.80 14.71
C GLY A 58 -1.12 -15.33 16.04
N GLY A 59 -2.17 -14.51 15.99
CA GLY A 59 -2.95 -14.04 17.14
C GLY A 59 -2.50 -12.68 17.69
N GLU A 60 -3.00 -12.32 18.87
CA GLU A 60 -2.62 -11.10 19.59
C GLU A 60 -1.17 -11.16 20.10
N VAL A 61 -0.54 -10.00 20.18
CA VAL A 61 0.86 -9.85 20.62
C VAL A 61 0.96 -8.89 21.79
N SER A 62 2.09 -8.92 22.48
CA SER A 62 2.37 -8.01 23.60
C SER A 62 3.19 -6.79 23.18
N VAL A 63 3.95 -6.91 22.09
CA VAL A 63 4.89 -5.88 21.64
C VAL A 63 4.78 -5.72 20.13
N LEU A 64 4.87 -4.48 19.68
CA LEU A 64 5.17 -4.12 18.30
C LEU A 64 6.30 -3.09 18.33
N GLY A 65 7.36 -3.36 17.58
CA GLY A 65 8.51 -2.47 17.46
C GLY A 65 8.85 -2.16 16.01
N VAL A 66 9.46 -0.99 15.81
CA VAL A 66 9.95 -0.50 14.52
C VAL A 66 11.32 0.11 14.73
N ASN A 67 12.30 -0.43 14.02
CA ASN A 67 13.67 0.08 13.99
C ASN A 67 13.95 0.72 12.62
N LYS A 68 14.73 1.79 12.60
CA LYS A 68 15.38 2.27 11.36
C LYS A 68 16.58 1.36 11.04
N GLY A 69 16.66 0.90 9.80
CA GLY A 69 17.63 -0.08 9.32
C GLY A 69 17.04 -1.49 9.21
N SER A 70 17.91 -2.48 9.07
CA SER A 70 17.55 -3.87 8.72
C SER A 70 17.42 -4.83 9.92
N LYS A 71 17.54 -4.32 11.15
CA LYS A 71 17.60 -5.13 12.37
C LYS A 71 16.46 -4.82 13.33
N ALA A 72 15.89 -5.87 13.91
CA ALA A 72 15.03 -5.75 15.09
C ALA A 72 15.92 -5.74 16.34
N ALA A 73 15.82 -4.70 17.17
CA ALA A 73 16.60 -4.57 18.40
C ALA A 73 15.94 -3.61 19.38
N LEU A 74 16.26 -3.76 20.66
CA LEU A 74 15.94 -2.79 21.71
C LEU A 74 17.14 -1.86 21.92
N ASP A 75 17.28 -0.85 21.05
CA ASP A 75 18.39 0.10 21.04
C ASP A 75 18.00 1.47 20.45
N SER A 76 19.00 2.34 20.22
CA SER A 76 18.82 3.68 19.69
C SER A 76 18.26 3.76 18.26
N SER A 77 18.20 2.65 17.51
CA SER A 77 17.59 2.63 16.18
C SER A 77 16.06 2.56 16.24
N LEU A 78 15.47 2.31 17.41
CA LEU A 78 14.02 2.31 17.60
C LEU A 78 13.42 3.67 17.23
N VAL A 79 12.45 3.64 16.31
CA VAL A 79 11.63 4.79 15.94
C VAL A 79 10.20 4.68 16.49
N TRP A 80 9.82 3.49 16.96
CA TRP A 80 8.57 3.24 17.65
C TRP A 80 8.60 1.90 18.38
N LEU A 81 8.09 1.84 19.61
CA LEU A 81 7.94 0.63 20.39
C LEU A 81 6.73 0.76 21.31
N ILE A 82 5.72 -0.09 21.09
CA ILE A 82 4.55 -0.21 21.94
C ILE A 82 4.52 -1.55 22.65
N HIS A 83 4.05 -1.54 23.90
CA HIS A 83 3.95 -2.73 24.73
C HIS A 83 2.66 -2.75 25.54
N SER A 84 2.08 -3.93 25.68
CA SER A 84 0.97 -4.28 26.58
C SER A 84 1.44 -5.39 27.51
N SER A 85 1.00 -5.36 28.78
CA SER A 85 1.40 -6.34 29.81
C SER A 85 1.03 -7.80 29.48
N SER A 86 0.08 -8.00 28.58
CA SER A 86 -0.29 -9.30 28.02
C SER A 86 -0.48 -9.21 26.51
N ASN A 87 -0.72 -10.35 25.84
CA ASN A 87 -1.03 -10.41 24.42
C ASN A 87 -2.40 -9.78 24.14
N ASN A 88 -2.46 -8.46 23.98
CA ASN A 88 -3.70 -7.69 23.75
C ASN A 88 -3.59 -6.74 22.54
N ILE A 89 -2.42 -6.66 21.90
CA ILE A 89 -2.25 -5.86 20.70
C ILE A 89 -2.78 -6.68 19.53
N LEU A 90 -3.87 -6.22 18.93
CA LEU A 90 -4.51 -6.83 17.78
C LEU A 90 -4.12 -6.10 16.49
N TYR A 91 -3.95 -6.86 15.40
CA TYR A 91 -3.76 -6.29 14.06
C TYR A 91 -5.10 -5.86 13.43
N PRO A 92 -5.10 -4.93 12.45
CA PRO A 92 -3.96 -4.14 11.99
C PRO A 92 -3.63 -2.98 12.95
N VAL A 93 -2.35 -2.64 13.07
CA VAL A 93 -1.89 -1.49 13.85
C VAL A 93 -1.30 -0.44 12.91
N LYS A 94 -1.79 0.80 12.98
CA LYS A 94 -1.24 1.92 12.20
C LYS A 94 -0.03 2.52 12.91
N PHE A 95 1.08 2.72 12.19
CA PHE A 95 2.28 3.36 12.72
C PHE A 95 1.96 4.72 13.39
N GLY A 96 2.49 4.93 14.59
CA GLY A 96 2.27 6.14 15.41
C GLY A 96 0.92 6.18 16.15
N LYS A 97 0.09 5.13 16.07
CA LYS A 97 -1.16 5.02 16.84
C LYS A 97 -1.01 3.95 17.92
N ILE A 98 -1.18 4.35 19.18
CA ILE A 98 -1.12 3.46 20.34
C ILE A 98 -2.50 2.79 20.51
N PRO A 99 -2.62 1.45 20.36
CA PRO A 99 -3.86 0.72 20.61
C PRO A 99 -4.26 0.75 22.08
N SER A 100 -5.55 0.49 22.37
CA SER A 100 -6.04 0.41 23.74
C SER A 100 -5.29 -0.66 24.54
N GLY A 101 -4.88 -0.34 25.77
CA GLY A 101 -4.14 -1.26 26.66
C GLY A 101 -2.64 -1.38 26.36
N ALA A 102 -2.14 -0.71 25.32
CA ALA A 102 -0.71 -0.58 25.06
C ALA A 102 -0.20 0.80 25.51
N GLN A 103 1.12 0.89 25.69
CA GLN A 103 1.84 2.11 26.00
C GLN A 103 3.07 2.23 25.09
N ASP A 104 3.42 3.46 24.73
CA ASP A 104 4.72 3.73 24.10
C ASP A 104 5.83 3.60 25.15
N ILE A 105 6.85 2.82 24.81
CA ILE A 105 8.04 2.60 25.63
C ILE A 105 9.32 2.84 24.82
N THR A 106 9.23 3.56 23.71
CA THR A 106 10.33 3.79 22.75
C THR A 106 11.55 4.39 23.44
N SER A 107 11.34 5.43 24.24
CA SER A 107 12.40 6.14 24.96
C SER A 107 13.06 5.32 26.08
N GLN A 108 12.40 4.28 26.60
CA GLN A 108 12.96 3.42 27.65
C GLN A 108 14.15 2.60 27.15
N PHE A 109 14.23 2.37 25.85
CA PHE A 109 15.29 1.60 25.20
C PHE A 109 16.21 2.48 24.33
N GLY A 110 16.24 3.79 24.58
CA GLY A 110 17.12 4.74 23.90
C GLY A 110 16.67 5.17 22.50
N GLY A 111 15.48 4.74 22.06
CA GLY A 111 14.89 5.13 20.78
C GLY A 111 14.33 6.56 20.78
N VAL A 112 14.01 7.04 19.58
CA VAL A 112 13.38 8.35 19.35
C VAL A 112 12.09 8.15 18.58
N LEU A 113 10.96 8.42 19.25
CA LEU A 113 9.64 8.31 18.63
C LEU A 113 9.53 9.23 17.41
N LYS A 114 9.03 8.68 16.31
CA LYS A 114 8.69 9.44 15.10
C LYS A 114 7.18 9.52 14.88
N ASP A 115 6.72 10.70 14.47
CA ASP A 115 5.32 10.92 14.07
C ASP A 115 5.00 10.29 12.70
N SER A 116 6.01 10.17 11.84
CA SER A 116 5.94 9.54 10.53
C SER A 116 7.28 8.94 10.14
N LEU A 117 7.26 7.92 9.28
CA LEU A 117 8.48 7.36 8.70
C LEU A 117 9.00 8.25 7.56
N ASP A 118 10.25 8.03 7.17
CA ASP A 118 10.91 8.80 6.10
C ASP A 118 10.93 8.00 4.79
N GLU A 119 10.78 8.69 3.66
CA GLU A 119 10.91 8.09 2.33
C GLU A 119 12.32 7.54 2.11
N ASP A 120 12.42 6.47 1.31
CA ASP A 120 13.67 5.87 0.87
C ASP A 120 14.52 5.24 1.98
N GLU A 121 14.01 5.17 3.20
CA GLU A 121 14.68 4.57 4.34
C GLU A 121 14.25 3.11 4.56
N GLU A 122 15.20 2.27 4.99
CA GLU A 122 14.88 0.90 5.40
C GLU A 122 14.38 0.88 6.85
N TYR A 123 13.33 0.09 7.10
CA TYR A 123 12.80 -0.15 8.44
C TYR A 123 12.54 -1.63 8.68
N THR A 124 12.78 -2.08 9.91
CA THR A 124 12.40 -3.40 10.39
C THR A 124 11.24 -3.29 11.35
N PHE A 125 10.11 -3.89 10.96
CA PHE A 125 8.93 -4.04 11.79
C PHE A 125 8.94 -5.42 12.42
N TRP A 126 8.59 -5.51 13.70
CA TRP A 126 8.58 -6.78 14.41
C TRP A 126 7.52 -6.81 15.50
N VAL A 127 7.08 -8.03 15.82
CA VAL A 127 6.09 -8.26 16.87
C VAL A 127 6.50 -9.43 17.75
N MET A 128 6.06 -9.39 19.01
CA MET A 128 6.49 -10.37 20.02
C MET A 128 5.38 -10.70 21.04
N LYS A 129 5.27 -11.97 21.42
CA LYS A 129 4.36 -12.44 22.49
C LYS A 129 4.93 -12.24 23.89
N ALA A 130 4.02 -12.13 24.87
CA ALA A 130 4.34 -11.78 26.25
C ALA A 130 5.32 -12.75 26.91
N GLU A 131 5.23 -14.05 26.57
CA GLU A 131 6.04 -15.10 27.20
C GLU A 131 7.56 -14.95 27.01
N VAL A 132 7.99 -14.21 25.98
CA VAL A 132 9.41 -14.01 25.62
C VAL A 132 9.87 -12.56 25.78
N TRP A 133 8.94 -11.63 26.08
CA TRP A 133 9.24 -10.20 26.18
C TRP A 133 10.25 -9.88 27.29
N ASN A 134 10.04 -10.44 28.48
CA ASN A 134 10.90 -10.12 29.63
C ASN A 134 12.36 -10.51 29.39
N GLN A 135 12.61 -11.64 28.69
CA GLN A 135 13.97 -12.05 28.34
C GLN A 135 14.60 -11.11 27.31
N ALA A 136 13.81 -10.64 26.31
CA ALA A 136 14.28 -9.66 25.33
C ALA A 136 14.59 -8.30 25.98
N ALA A 137 13.66 -7.79 26.79
CA ALA A 137 13.79 -6.52 27.50
C ALA A 137 14.98 -6.47 28.47
N ALA A 138 15.34 -7.62 29.07
CA ALA A 138 16.51 -7.72 29.94
C ALA A 138 17.87 -7.71 29.20
N ASN A 139 17.86 -7.80 27.86
CA ASN A 139 19.07 -7.87 27.03
C ASN A 139 19.03 -6.81 25.90
N PRO A 140 19.01 -5.51 26.22
CA PRO A 140 19.01 -4.45 25.21
C PRO A 140 20.29 -4.47 24.36
N ASN A 141 20.25 -3.80 23.21
CA ASN A 141 21.34 -3.71 22.23
C ASN A 141 21.77 -5.03 21.57
N LYS A 142 20.93 -6.06 21.63
CA LYS A 142 21.11 -7.32 20.89
C LYS A 142 20.14 -7.41 19.73
N GLU A 143 20.59 -8.01 18.64
CA GLU A 143 19.73 -8.27 17.47
C GLU A 143 18.77 -9.42 17.77
N ILE A 144 17.48 -9.18 17.54
CA ILE A 144 16.41 -10.16 17.75
C ILE A 144 16.14 -10.88 16.42
N LEU A 145 16.24 -12.21 16.46
CA LEU A 145 16.13 -13.11 15.33
C LEU A 145 15.08 -14.20 15.60
N SER A 146 14.44 -14.68 14.54
CA SER A 146 13.63 -15.90 14.61
C SER A 146 14.54 -17.13 14.48
N ASP A 147 14.38 -18.13 15.35
CA ASP A 147 15.06 -19.43 15.27
C ASP A 147 14.04 -20.57 15.25
N SER A 148 13.98 -21.28 14.12
CA SER A 148 13.06 -22.40 13.89
C SER A 148 13.58 -23.74 14.41
N VAL A 149 14.82 -23.82 14.87
CA VAL A 149 15.50 -25.05 15.31
C VAL A 149 15.74 -25.06 16.83
N ALA A 150 15.51 -23.94 17.51
CA ALA A 150 15.68 -23.83 18.95
C ALA A 150 14.80 -24.83 19.73
N GLY A 151 15.43 -25.59 20.64
CA GLY A 151 14.72 -26.41 21.63
C GLY A 151 14.15 -25.62 22.81
N SER A 152 14.32 -24.30 22.84
CA SER A 152 13.85 -23.37 23.87
C SER A 152 13.21 -22.14 23.25
N ALA A 153 12.25 -21.52 23.95
CA ALA A 153 11.51 -20.37 23.46
C ALA A 153 12.41 -19.15 23.13
N VAL A 154 13.50 -18.98 23.91
CA VAL A 154 14.49 -17.91 23.77
C VAL A 154 15.89 -18.47 24.03
N VAL A 155 16.85 -18.11 23.18
CA VAL A 155 18.29 -18.37 23.35
C VAL A 155 19.04 -17.06 23.18
N VAL A 156 19.81 -16.66 24.20
CA VAL A 156 20.69 -15.48 24.13
C VAL A 156 22.11 -15.95 23.87
N SER A 157 22.73 -15.48 22.80
CA SER A 157 24.09 -15.88 22.42
C SER A 157 24.84 -14.72 21.78
N GLY A 158 26.01 -14.36 22.31
CA GLY A 158 26.79 -13.22 21.80
C GLY A 158 25.94 -11.96 21.71
N ASP A 159 25.82 -11.39 20.51
CA ASP A 159 25.07 -10.16 20.24
C ASP A 159 23.64 -10.42 19.75
N THR A 160 23.12 -11.64 19.88
CA THR A 160 21.79 -12.02 19.37
C THR A 160 20.88 -12.62 20.44
N ILE A 161 19.57 -12.41 20.23
CA ILE A 161 18.48 -13.08 20.92
C ILE A 161 17.70 -13.86 19.87
N MET A 162 17.76 -15.17 19.93
CA MET A 162 17.04 -16.08 19.05
C MET A 162 15.73 -16.48 19.73
N ILE A 163 14.60 -16.21 19.07
CA ILE A 163 13.26 -16.47 19.61
C ILE A 163 12.51 -17.36 18.63
N THR A 164 11.72 -18.30 19.14
CA THR A 164 10.94 -19.18 18.27
C THR A 164 9.95 -18.40 17.39
N PRO A 165 9.66 -18.89 16.16
CA PRO A 165 8.68 -18.25 15.29
C PRO A 165 7.25 -18.24 15.86
N PHE A 166 6.98 -18.99 16.93
CA PHE A 166 5.69 -18.95 17.63
C PHE A 166 5.48 -17.66 18.43
N SER A 167 6.58 -17.02 18.85
CA SER A 167 6.57 -15.90 19.77
C SER A 167 7.23 -14.63 19.22
N PHE A 168 7.88 -14.70 18.05
CA PHE A 168 8.47 -13.54 17.38
C PHE A 168 8.47 -13.67 15.85
N THR A 169 8.20 -12.56 15.15
CA THR A 169 8.42 -12.43 13.71
C THR A 169 8.82 -11.00 13.35
N ARG A 170 9.53 -10.83 12.24
CA ARG A 170 9.99 -9.53 11.72
C ARG A 170 9.88 -9.46 10.20
N ALA A 171 9.72 -8.25 9.67
CA ALA A 171 9.90 -7.96 8.26
C ALA A 171 10.68 -6.65 8.08
N SER A 172 11.70 -6.67 7.23
CA SER A 172 12.46 -5.49 6.82
C SER A 172 12.00 -5.03 5.45
N LYS A 173 11.78 -3.73 5.29
CA LYS A 173 11.33 -3.15 4.03
C LYS A 173 11.84 -1.72 3.88
N LYS A 174 12.25 -1.37 2.67
CA LYS A 174 12.46 0.02 2.27
C LYS A 174 11.11 0.72 2.13
N LEU A 175 10.93 1.83 2.85
CA LEU A 175 9.72 2.61 2.75
C LEU A 175 9.72 3.37 1.42
N ASN A 176 8.81 2.97 0.55
CA ASN A 176 8.54 3.65 -0.72
C ASN A 176 7.09 4.16 -0.66
N VAL A 177 6.92 5.43 -0.33
CA VAL A 177 5.64 6.14 -0.33
C VAL A 177 5.35 6.68 -1.72
N TYR A 178 6.36 7.17 -2.42
CA TYR A 178 6.22 7.68 -3.78
C TYR A 178 6.41 6.59 -4.82
N ILE A 179 5.72 6.72 -5.96
CA ILE A 179 5.95 5.87 -7.13
C ILE A 179 7.15 6.42 -7.89
N ASN A 180 8.16 5.58 -8.10
CA ASN A 180 9.34 5.94 -8.86
C ASN A 180 9.19 5.41 -10.29
N ILE A 181 9.51 6.27 -11.27
CA ILE A 181 9.54 5.89 -12.68
C ILE A 181 10.97 5.68 -13.12
N LEU A 182 11.27 4.46 -13.55
CA LEU A 182 12.61 4.02 -13.91
C LEU A 182 12.73 3.66 -15.39
N SER A 183 13.93 3.86 -15.91
CA SER A 183 14.34 3.46 -17.26
C SER A 183 13.36 3.89 -18.38
N PRO A 184 12.90 5.16 -18.43
CA PRO A 184 12.00 5.62 -19.47
C PRO A 184 12.66 5.50 -20.85
N ARG A 185 11.96 4.86 -21.79
CA ARG A 185 12.42 4.70 -23.18
C ARG A 185 11.33 5.16 -24.15
N SER A 186 11.55 6.33 -24.77
CA SER A 186 10.66 6.85 -25.81
C SER A 186 10.95 6.23 -27.18
N LEU A 187 9.89 5.88 -27.90
CA LEU A 187 9.90 5.20 -29.19
C LEU A 187 8.77 5.76 -30.08
N GLY A 188 8.88 5.55 -31.39
CA GLY A 188 7.89 6.00 -32.36
C GLY A 188 8.30 7.24 -33.16
N PRO A 189 7.71 7.44 -34.35
CA PRO A 189 8.07 8.53 -35.24
C PRO A 189 7.41 9.88 -34.89
N LEU A 190 6.26 9.90 -34.18
CA LEU A 190 5.49 11.14 -33.97
C LEU A 190 6.25 12.15 -33.09
N ALA A 191 6.70 11.72 -31.91
CA ALA A 191 7.23 12.59 -30.88
C ALA A 191 8.28 11.89 -30.02
N ASP A 192 9.08 12.69 -29.32
CA ASP A 192 9.82 12.25 -28.14
C ASP A 192 8.96 12.49 -26.90
N LEU A 193 8.71 11.44 -26.13
CA LEU A 193 7.91 11.48 -24.91
C LEU A 193 8.82 11.56 -23.69
N THR A 194 8.32 12.19 -22.64
CA THR A 194 8.93 12.20 -21.31
C THR A 194 7.84 11.91 -20.29
N VAL A 195 8.17 11.12 -19.28
CA VAL A 195 7.28 10.78 -18.18
C VAL A 195 7.98 11.07 -16.87
N GLU A 196 7.27 11.69 -15.93
CA GLU A 196 7.76 11.99 -14.57
C GLU A 196 6.67 11.66 -13.55
N THR A 197 7.04 11.21 -12.36
CA THR A 197 6.07 11.08 -11.27
C THR A 197 5.80 12.45 -10.65
N THR A 198 4.56 12.67 -10.23
CA THR A 198 4.20 13.79 -9.36
C THR A 198 4.16 13.35 -7.89
N THR A 199 4.08 14.32 -6.98
CA THR A 199 3.87 14.07 -5.54
C THR A 199 2.56 13.33 -5.22
N LEU A 200 1.64 13.22 -6.19
CA LEU A 200 0.39 12.48 -6.08
C LEU A 200 0.52 11.02 -6.57
N ASN A 201 1.72 10.56 -6.93
CA ASN A 201 1.97 9.26 -7.56
C ASN A 201 1.27 9.06 -8.92
N ILE A 202 0.78 10.15 -9.51
CA ILE A 202 0.18 10.15 -10.86
C ILE A 202 1.26 10.53 -11.86
N PRO A 203 1.47 9.73 -12.94
CA PRO A 203 2.41 10.08 -13.99
C PRO A 203 1.99 11.36 -14.73
N ARG A 204 2.95 12.25 -14.94
CA ARG A 204 2.83 13.37 -15.87
C ARG A 204 3.57 13.05 -17.15
N ILE A 205 2.89 13.25 -18.27
CA ILE A 205 3.38 12.96 -19.62
C ILE A 205 3.61 14.28 -20.35
N ARG A 206 4.77 14.39 -21.00
CA ARG A 206 5.13 15.48 -21.90
C ARG A 206 5.55 14.89 -23.23
N TRP A 207 5.41 15.66 -24.31
CA TRP A 207 5.92 15.27 -25.61
C TRP A 207 6.44 16.48 -26.38
N LYS A 208 7.37 16.19 -27.30
CA LYS A 208 7.85 17.11 -28.32
C LYS A 208 7.69 16.45 -29.67
N ILE A 209 6.82 17.01 -30.51
CA ILE A 209 6.62 16.51 -31.89
C ILE A 209 7.95 16.61 -32.64
N LYS A 210 8.34 15.50 -33.28
CA LYS A 210 9.57 15.40 -34.10
C LYS A 210 9.30 14.96 -35.53
N ALA A 211 8.07 14.52 -35.84
CA ALA A 211 7.69 14.15 -37.19
C ALA A 211 7.78 15.34 -38.15
N ALA A 212 8.51 15.17 -39.24
CA ALA A 212 8.68 16.21 -40.25
C ALA A 212 7.34 16.62 -40.86
N GLY A 213 7.11 17.92 -40.99
CA GLY A 213 5.88 18.49 -41.56
C GLY A 213 4.67 18.50 -40.61
N VAL A 214 4.80 18.00 -39.38
CA VAL A 214 3.75 18.14 -38.35
C VAL A 214 4.02 19.38 -37.52
N THR A 215 3.17 20.40 -37.66
CA THR A 215 3.24 21.65 -36.89
C THR A 215 2.29 21.69 -35.71
N ASP A 216 1.24 20.86 -35.77
CA ASP A 216 0.26 20.71 -34.71
C ASP A 216 0.85 19.90 -33.56
N THR A 217 0.92 20.50 -32.38
CA THR A 217 1.48 19.88 -31.19
C THR A 217 0.45 19.11 -30.37
N LEU A 218 -0.83 19.23 -30.72
CA LEU A 218 -1.92 18.52 -30.05
C LEU A 218 -2.01 17.09 -30.58
N ILE A 219 -2.60 16.21 -29.77
CA ILE A 219 -2.80 14.79 -30.11
C ILE A 219 -4.29 14.45 -30.12
N ALA A 220 -4.63 13.39 -30.85
CA ALA A 220 -5.99 12.90 -31.01
C ALA A 220 -6.34 11.76 -30.05
N ALA A 221 -5.35 11.04 -29.53
CA ALA A 221 -5.57 10.03 -28.50
C ALA A 221 -4.33 9.86 -27.62
N ILE A 222 -4.57 9.42 -26.38
CA ILE A 222 -3.56 9.10 -25.38
C ILE A 222 -4.03 7.91 -24.55
N GLY A 223 -3.09 7.09 -24.11
CA GLY A 223 -3.41 6.01 -23.18
C GLY A 223 -2.21 5.49 -22.40
N LEU A 224 -2.52 4.70 -21.38
CA LEU A 224 -1.61 3.96 -20.52
C LEU A 224 -2.08 2.51 -20.49
N ALA A 225 -1.15 1.58 -20.71
CA ALA A 225 -1.38 0.16 -20.58
C ALA A 225 -0.25 -0.49 -19.77
N LYS A 226 -0.57 -1.60 -19.11
CA LYS A 226 0.39 -2.47 -18.42
C LYS A 226 1.19 -3.28 -19.45
N GLY A 227 2.48 -3.48 -19.18
CA GLY A 227 3.44 -4.13 -20.07
C GLY A 227 4.26 -3.14 -20.90
N SER A 228 5.34 -3.65 -21.51
CA SER A 228 6.19 -2.88 -22.43
C SER A 228 5.64 -2.78 -23.85
N ILE A 229 4.71 -3.68 -24.18
CA ILE A 229 3.97 -3.70 -25.45
C ILE A 229 2.50 -3.47 -25.11
N TYR A 230 1.84 -2.65 -25.91
CA TYR A 230 0.41 -2.41 -25.74
C TYR A 230 -0.39 -3.72 -25.92
N ASP A 231 -1.18 -4.05 -24.91
CA ASP A 231 -2.27 -5.02 -24.97
C ASP A 231 -3.55 -4.33 -24.50
N PHE A 232 -4.63 -4.49 -25.26
CA PHE A 232 -5.94 -3.95 -24.91
C PHE A 232 -6.45 -4.53 -23.58
N SER A 233 -6.13 -5.79 -23.26
CA SER A 233 -6.52 -6.39 -21.98
C SER A 233 -5.83 -5.74 -20.78
N GLY A 234 -4.68 -5.11 -21.01
CA GLY A 234 -3.88 -4.40 -20.02
C GLY A 234 -4.11 -2.88 -20.00
N ALA A 235 -5.15 -2.36 -20.66
CA ALA A 235 -5.43 -0.92 -20.66
C ALA A 235 -5.78 -0.43 -19.25
N VAL A 236 -5.08 0.62 -18.80
CA VAL A 236 -5.23 1.23 -17.47
C VAL A 236 -5.90 2.60 -17.56
N TRP A 237 -5.71 3.31 -18.67
CA TRP A 237 -6.36 4.59 -18.95
C TRP A 237 -6.33 4.88 -20.45
N GLU A 238 -7.43 5.36 -21.02
CA GLU A 238 -7.52 5.66 -22.45
C GLU A 238 -8.48 6.80 -22.76
N VAL A 239 -8.01 7.80 -23.51
CA VAL A 239 -8.78 8.99 -23.90
C VAL A 239 -8.58 9.31 -25.39
N TYR A 240 -9.69 9.50 -26.10
CA TYR A 240 -9.70 9.73 -27.54
C TYR A 240 -10.52 10.99 -27.84
N SER A 241 -10.07 11.82 -28.79
CA SER A 241 -10.87 12.92 -29.33
C SER A 241 -12.20 12.40 -29.84
N VAL A 242 -13.30 13.13 -29.63
CA VAL A 242 -14.61 12.81 -30.18
C VAL A 242 -15.15 13.99 -30.97
N ARG A 243 -15.69 13.68 -32.15
CA ARG A 243 -16.49 14.60 -32.96
C ARG A 243 -17.78 13.92 -33.34
N ASP A 244 -18.90 14.57 -33.06
CA ASP A 244 -20.19 14.13 -33.57
C ASP A 244 -20.41 14.74 -34.95
N SER A 245 -20.65 13.88 -35.94
CA SER A 245 -21.00 14.30 -37.30
C SER A 245 -22.18 13.45 -37.78
N SER A 246 -23.30 14.11 -38.10
CA SER A 246 -24.51 13.46 -38.62
C SER A 246 -25.02 12.30 -37.74
N GLY A 247 -24.98 12.47 -36.41
CA GLY A 247 -25.46 11.47 -35.45
C GLY A 247 -24.52 10.27 -35.23
N THR A 248 -23.32 10.29 -35.82
CA THR A 248 -22.28 9.28 -35.59
C THR A 248 -21.08 9.92 -34.90
N SER A 249 -20.65 9.34 -33.78
CA SER A 249 -19.42 9.77 -33.10
C SER A 249 -18.19 9.20 -33.81
N ILE A 250 -17.25 10.09 -34.15
CA ILE A 250 -15.97 9.77 -34.77
C ILE A 250 -14.87 9.98 -33.73
N TYR A 251 -14.04 8.96 -33.52
CA TYR A 251 -12.98 8.97 -32.51
C TYR A 251 -11.56 9.11 -33.09
N ALA A 252 -10.65 9.73 -32.32
CA ALA A 252 -9.24 9.93 -32.65
C ALA A 252 -8.99 10.57 -34.04
N ARG A 253 -9.82 11.56 -34.43
CA ARG A 253 -9.69 12.28 -35.71
C ARG A 253 -9.36 13.75 -35.58
N ASP A 254 -9.39 14.29 -34.37
CA ASP A 254 -9.07 15.69 -34.10
C ASP A 254 -7.97 15.77 -33.06
N ASN A 255 -6.95 16.55 -33.37
CA ASN A 255 -5.90 16.85 -32.40
C ASN A 255 -6.43 17.91 -31.44
N VAL A 256 -6.80 17.50 -30.22
CA VAL A 256 -7.46 18.36 -29.22
C VAL A 256 -6.83 18.26 -27.84
N ILE A 257 -5.99 17.25 -27.60
CA ILE A 257 -5.36 17.01 -26.30
C ILE A 257 -4.01 17.74 -26.29
N SER A 258 -3.85 18.66 -25.34
CA SER A 258 -2.62 19.43 -25.11
C SER A 258 -1.81 18.85 -23.97
N GLY A 259 -0.48 18.85 -24.10
CA GLY A 259 0.43 18.48 -23.00
C GLY A 259 0.98 19.70 -22.23
N PRO A 260 1.57 19.50 -21.03
CA PRO A 260 1.67 18.24 -20.28
C PRO A 260 0.32 17.71 -19.81
N VAL A 261 0.23 16.40 -19.63
CA VAL A 261 -0.98 15.70 -19.17
C VAL A 261 -0.70 14.93 -17.89
N LEU A 262 -1.59 15.02 -16.90
CA LEU A 262 -1.64 14.02 -15.83
C LEU A 262 -2.49 12.83 -16.28
N VAL A 263 -2.01 11.60 -16.05
CA VAL A 263 -2.82 10.42 -16.32
C VAL A 263 -4.14 10.49 -15.52
N GLY A 264 -5.26 10.23 -16.19
CA GLY A 264 -6.60 10.36 -15.62
C GLY A 264 -7.26 11.72 -15.83
N GLU A 265 -6.54 12.70 -16.37
CA GLU A 265 -7.10 14.01 -16.70
C GLU A 265 -8.17 13.92 -17.79
N SER A 266 -9.17 14.80 -17.72
CA SER A 266 -10.25 14.90 -18.71
C SER A 266 -10.03 16.10 -19.63
N PHE A 267 -10.33 15.94 -20.91
CA PHE A 267 -10.11 16.98 -21.92
C PHE A 267 -11.41 17.35 -22.65
N PRO A 268 -11.61 18.61 -23.03
CA PRO A 268 -12.71 19.01 -23.91
C PRO A 268 -12.69 18.23 -25.23
N ASN A 269 -13.87 17.91 -25.77
CA ASN A 269 -14.02 17.17 -27.02
C ASN A 269 -13.29 15.82 -27.02
N THR A 270 -13.25 15.13 -25.89
CA THR A 270 -12.73 13.77 -25.78
C THR A 270 -13.71 12.83 -25.09
N LYS A 271 -13.47 11.53 -25.22
CA LYS A 271 -14.15 10.48 -24.49
C LYS A 271 -13.12 9.58 -23.82
N THR A 272 -13.32 9.34 -22.53
CA THR A 272 -12.57 8.34 -21.75
C THR A 272 -13.19 6.97 -21.97
N PHE A 273 -12.39 6.01 -22.43
CA PHE A 273 -12.80 4.62 -22.66
C PHE A 273 -12.42 3.72 -21.49
N VAL A 274 -11.30 4.04 -20.84
CA VAL A 274 -10.85 3.38 -19.61
C VAL A 274 -10.49 4.48 -18.62
N GLU A 275 -11.19 4.51 -17.48
CA GLU A 275 -10.91 5.47 -16.41
C GLU A 275 -9.68 5.07 -15.61
N PHE A 276 -8.83 6.05 -15.32
CA PHE A 276 -7.65 5.81 -14.50
C PHE A 276 -8.05 5.59 -13.04
N LYS A 277 -7.54 4.50 -12.45
CA LYS A 277 -7.62 4.24 -11.01
C LYS A 277 -6.22 3.95 -10.50
N MET A 278 -5.84 4.55 -9.38
CA MET A 278 -4.51 4.36 -8.77
C MET A 278 -4.22 2.89 -8.46
N GLU A 279 -5.23 2.10 -8.11
CA GLU A 279 -5.11 0.65 -7.87
C GLU A 279 -4.61 -0.13 -9.10
N ASN A 280 -4.80 0.38 -10.31
CA ASN A 280 -4.34 -0.24 -11.56
C ASN A 280 -2.92 0.21 -11.97
N PHE A 281 -2.33 1.13 -11.21
CA PHE A 281 -0.97 1.65 -11.39
C PHE A 281 -0.05 1.12 -10.28
N GLU A 282 0.29 -0.15 -10.43
CA GLU A 282 0.96 -0.99 -9.45
C GLU A 282 2.48 -0.88 -9.53
N ARG A 283 3.13 -0.93 -8.37
CA ARG A 283 4.59 -1.06 -8.24
C ARG A 283 5.09 -2.36 -8.87
N ASN A 284 6.37 -2.40 -9.21
CA ASN A 284 7.09 -3.51 -9.84
C ASN A 284 6.54 -3.99 -11.19
N ASN A 285 5.81 -3.13 -11.88
CA ASN A 285 5.26 -3.42 -13.20
C ASN A 285 5.84 -2.50 -14.27
N ASP A 286 5.91 -3.03 -15.48
CA ASP A 286 6.25 -2.25 -16.67
C ASP A 286 4.98 -1.62 -17.23
N TYR A 287 5.11 -0.43 -17.80
CA TYR A 287 4.02 0.34 -18.38
C TYR A 287 4.41 0.92 -19.74
N HIS A 288 3.39 1.11 -20.55
CA HIS A 288 3.44 1.67 -21.88
C HIS A 288 2.45 2.84 -21.95
N ILE A 289 2.98 4.06 -22.04
CA ILE A 289 2.18 5.25 -22.32
C ILE A 289 2.32 5.58 -23.79
N TRP A 290 1.21 5.83 -24.47
CA TRP A 290 1.18 6.11 -25.89
C TRP A 290 0.37 7.37 -26.21
N ILE A 291 0.77 8.03 -27.29
CA ILE A 291 0.07 9.16 -27.89
C ILE A 291 -0.10 8.92 -29.40
N ALA A 292 -1.18 9.44 -29.96
CA ALA A 292 -1.44 9.38 -31.38
C ALA A 292 -2.04 10.69 -31.91
N ASP A 293 -1.62 11.12 -33.10
CA ASP A 293 -2.25 12.23 -33.81
C ASP A 293 -3.38 11.72 -34.73
N LYS A 294 -4.10 12.64 -35.36
CA LYS A 294 -5.20 12.35 -36.30
C LYS A 294 -4.81 11.47 -37.50
N THR A 295 -3.52 11.34 -37.82
CA THR A 295 -3.01 10.54 -38.94
C THR A 295 -2.80 9.07 -38.59
N TRP A 296 -2.91 8.71 -37.31
CA TRP A 296 -2.86 7.33 -36.85
C TRP A 296 -3.96 6.45 -37.48
N ASP A 297 -3.61 5.21 -37.78
CA ASP A 297 -4.49 4.23 -38.43
C ASP A 297 -5.51 3.56 -37.48
N LYS A 298 -5.41 3.86 -36.17
CA LYS A 298 -6.25 3.35 -35.07
C LYS A 298 -6.08 1.88 -34.71
N VAL A 299 -5.13 1.19 -35.35
CA VAL A 299 -4.92 -0.24 -35.19
C VAL A 299 -3.50 -0.53 -34.75
N ASN A 300 -2.52 -0.06 -35.51
CA ASN A 300 -1.12 -0.38 -35.29
C ASN A 300 -0.54 0.46 -34.16
N ARG A 301 0.18 -0.18 -33.25
CA ARG A 301 0.84 0.47 -32.11
C ARG A 301 2.33 0.12 -32.06
N GLN A 302 2.94 0.06 -33.23
CA GLN A 302 4.34 -0.34 -33.39
C GLN A 302 5.25 0.89 -33.50
N ARG A 303 6.54 0.71 -33.22
CA ARG A 303 7.55 1.79 -33.19
C ARG A 303 7.74 2.55 -34.51
N PHE A 304 7.18 2.08 -35.61
CA PHE A 304 7.26 2.71 -36.93
C PHE A 304 5.90 3.17 -37.45
N THR A 305 4.84 3.01 -36.66
CA THR A 305 3.50 3.45 -37.05
C THR A 305 3.46 4.98 -37.15
N ARG A 306 3.03 5.48 -38.32
CA ARG A 306 2.86 6.92 -38.55
C ARG A 306 1.82 7.50 -37.59
N GLY A 307 2.09 8.72 -37.11
CA GLY A 307 1.17 9.41 -36.20
C GLY A 307 1.09 8.78 -34.82
N TYR A 308 2.06 7.92 -34.44
CA TYR A 308 2.11 7.24 -33.16
C TYR A 308 3.47 7.43 -32.49
N ALA A 309 3.46 7.58 -31.16
CA ALA A 309 4.66 7.48 -30.35
C ALA A 309 4.29 6.96 -28.96
N TYR A 310 5.27 6.37 -28.28
CA TYR A 310 5.07 5.80 -26.96
C TYR A 310 6.33 5.86 -26.12
N ILE A 311 6.16 5.62 -24.84
CA ILE A 311 7.23 5.52 -23.85
C ILE A 311 6.96 4.32 -22.96
N THR A 312 7.99 3.49 -22.78
CA THR A 312 7.95 2.38 -21.82
C THR A 312 8.77 2.74 -20.60
N PHE A 313 8.32 2.33 -19.43
CA PHE A 313 9.03 2.55 -18.16
C PHE A 313 8.62 1.50 -17.14
N ARG A 314 9.39 1.39 -16.05
CA ARG A 314 9.06 0.55 -14.90
C ARG A 314 8.63 1.42 -13.73
N VAL A 315 7.66 0.96 -12.97
CA VAL A 315 7.19 1.59 -11.74
C VAL A 315 7.77 0.84 -10.55
N GLU A 316 8.40 1.55 -9.61
CA GLU A 316 8.88 1.01 -8.33
C GLU A 316 8.24 1.72 -7.13
#